data_AF-A0A2N6Q0E4-F1
#
_entry.id   AF-A0A2N6Q0E4-F1
#
_cell.length_a   1.000
_cell.length_b   1.000
_cell.length_c   1.000
_cell.angle_alpha   90.00
_cell.angle_beta   90.00
_cell.angle_gamma   90.00
#
_symmetry.space_group_name_H-M   'P 1'
#
loop_
_entity.id
_entity.type
_entity.pdbx_description
1 polymer ?
#
loop_
_entity_poly.entity_id
_entity_poly.type
_entity_poly.pdbx_seq_one_letter_code
_entity_poly.pdbx_strand_id
1 'polypeptide(L)'
;MAIRVSDVVWLIPRPFRFQIAGREVLSLGGASSVDKAFRTAGKDWFEDELITEPMEAAAIAGGPADLMLTHESPAIAVPEVQRLLTNNPHDFRPEALAVSAAQRERVQRVSDAALPRLHMHGHMHVYGKFEREDGRTVVSLDRDTFACNAGVLDLAGLAFSPLPLNEIRGGRRRYKHRADQGDGAVVRS
;
A
#
# COMPACT_ATOMS: atom_id res chain seq x y z
N MET A 1 17.71 -5.57 4.67
CA MET A 1 18.22 -4.67 3.61
C MET A 1 17.23 -4.67 2.44
N ALA A 2 17.20 -3.61 1.64
CA ALA A 2 16.44 -3.64 0.38
C ALA A 2 17.17 -4.51 -0.66
N ILE A 3 16.41 -5.27 -1.46
CA ILE A 3 16.94 -6.20 -2.46
C ILE A 3 16.44 -5.76 -3.84
N ARG A 4 17.36 -5.46 -4.75
CA ARG A 4 17.01 -5.15 -6.14
C ARG A 4 16.71 -6.44 -6.89
N VAL A 5 15.53 -6.53 -7.50
CA VAL A 5 15.07 -7.73 -8.25
C VAL A 5 14.91 -7.48 -9.74
N SER A 6 14.99 -6.21 -10.18
CA SER A 6 15.10 -5.83 -11.58
C SER A 6 15.71 -4.44 -11.72
N ASP A 7 15.81 -3.93 -12.95
CA ASP A 7 16.33 -2.58 -13.18
C ASP A 7 15.54 -1.49 -12.47
N VAL A 8 14.25 -1.74 -12.21
CA VAL A 8 13.30 -0.73 -11.69
C VAL A 8 12.52 -1.20 -10.47
N VAL A 9 12.77 -2.41 -9.95
CA VAL A 9 12.02 -2.98 -8.82
C VAL A 9 12.95 -3.38 -7.67
N TRP A 10 12.54 -2.96 -6.46
CA TRP A 10 13.19 -3.29 -5.20
C TRP A 10 12.18 -3.92 -4.24
N LEU A 11 12.62 -4.96 -3.55
CA LEU A 11 11.94 -5.52 -2.38
C LEU A 11 12.49 -4.84 -1.13
N ILE A 12 11.61 -4.20 -0.36
CA ILE A 12 11.97 -3.53 0.89
C ILE A 12 11.50 -4.35 2.10
N PRO A 13 12.25 -4.39 3.22
CA PRO A 13 11.86 -5.11 4.42
C PRO A 13 10.68 -4.42 5.14
N ARG A 14 10.18 -5.05 6.21
CA ARG A 14 9.07 -4.54 7.02
C ARG A 14 9.54 -4.31 8.47
N PRO A 15 9.43 -3.10 9.04
CA PRO A 15 9.28 -1.82 8.34
C PRO A 15 10.56 -1.44 7.58
N PHE A 16 10.47 -0.43 6.72
CA PHE A 16 11.63 0.16 6.05
C PHE A 16 11.50 1.67 5.94
N ARG A 17 12.62 2.36 6.12
CA ARG A 17 12.73 3.82 5.97
C ARG A 17 13.70 4.16 4.86
N PHE A 18 13.35 5.15 4.07
CA PHE A 18 14.18 5.65 2.98
C PHE A 18 13.80 7.09 2.65
N GLN A 19 14.65 7.76 1.88
CA GLN A 19 14.36 9.08 1.36
C GLN A 19 14.14 9.06 -0.15
N ILE A 20 13.21 9.89 -0.61
CA ILE A 20 13.01 10.18 -2.04
C ILE A 20 12.74 11.67 -2.22
N ALA A 21 13.53 12.33 -3.08
CA ALA A 21 13.43 13.77 -3.32
C ALA A 21 13.39 14.63 -2.03
N GLY A 22 14.19 14.23 -1.01
CA GLY A 22 14.26 14.94 0.28
C GLY A 22 13.07 14.70 1.22
N ARG A 23 12.19 13.73 0.93
CA ARG A 23 11.09 13.31 1.80
C ARG A 23 11.43 12.06 2.57
N GLU A 24 11.16 12.06 3.87
CA GLU A 24 11.25 10.88 4.72
C GLU A 24 10.06 9.95 4.47
N VAL A 25 10.32 8.71 4.06
CA VAL A 25 9.29 7.72 3.76
C VAL A 25 9.39 6.55 4.72
N LEU A 26 8.27 6.23 5.37
CA LEU A 26 8.08 5.01 6.14
C LEU A 26 7.22 4.03 5.33
N SER A 27 7.76 2.84 5.04
CA SER A 27 6.97 1.72 4.55
C SER A 27 6.74 0.70 5.66
N LEU A 28 5.48 0.32 5.86
CA LEU A 28 5.08 -0.78 6.73
C LEU A 28 4.20 -1.73 5.93
N GLY A 29 4.83 -2.75 5.35
CA GLY A 29 4.12 -3.82 4.69
C GLY A 29 3.48 -4.80 5.67
N GLY A 30 2.57 -5.64 5.15
CA GLY A 30 1.81 -6.61 5.91
C GLY A 30 0.33 -6.24 6.01
N ALA A 31 -0.53 -7.26 6.02
CA ALA A 31 -1.96 -7.16 6.22
C ALA A 31 -2.53 -8.53 6.64
N SER A 32 -3.77 -8.53 7.12
CA SER A 32 -4.51 -9.79 7.24
C SER A 32 -5.24 -10.12 5.94
N SER A 33 -5.15 -11.35 5.44
CA SER A 33 -6.02 -11.75 4.33
C SER A 33 -7.44 -12.03 4.86
N VAL A 34 -8.38 -11.13 4.61
CA VAL A 34 -9.79 -11.28 5.02
C VAL A 34 -10.50 -12.45 4.31
N ASP A 35 -9.95 -12.92 3.20
CA ASP A 35 -10.38 -14.09 2.44
C ASP A 35 -9.64 -15.38 2.82
N LYS A 36 -8.95 -15.42 3.98
CA LYS A 36 -8.24 -16.60 4.51
C LYS A 36 -9.07 -17.90 4.43
N ALA A 37 -10.38 -17.82 4.63
CA ALA A 37 -11.28 -18.98 4.57
C ALA A 37 -11.39 -19.62 3.18
N PHE A 38 -10.98 -18.93 2.11
CA PHE A 38 -11.01 -19.40 0.73
C PHE A 38 -9.60 -19.73 0.19
N ARG A 39 -8.56 -19.64 1.04
CA ARG A 39 -7.16 -19.83 0.66
C ARG A 39 -6.51 -20.99 1.42
N THR A 40 -5.41 -21.48 0.89
CA THR A 40 -4.58 -22.56 1.42
C THR A 40 -3.31 -21.99 2.07
N ALA A 41 -3.09 -22.35 3.34
CA ALA A 41 -1.89 -21.97 4.08
C ALA A 41 -0.61 -22.47 3.37
N GLY A 42 0.36 -21.57 3.22
CA GLY A 42 1.64 -21.85 2.57
C GLY A 42 1.62 -21.83 1.03
N LYS A 43 0.48 -21.48 0.41
CA LYS A 43 0.33 -21.42 -1.05
C LYS A 43 -0.15 -20.06 -1.55
N ASP A 44 -1.30 -19.62 -1.06
CA ASP A 44 -1.96 -18.35 -1.39
C ASP A 44 -2.35 -17.55 -0.13
N TRP A 45 -2.03 -18.10 1.05
CA TRP A 45 -2.09 -17.44 2.34
C TRP A 45 -0.85 -17.77 3.17
N PHE A 46 -0.13 -16.76 3.68
CA PHE A 46 1.03 -16.94 4.55
C PHE A 46 0.82 -16.18 5.87
N GLU A 47 0.94 -16.87 7.01
CA GLU A 47 0.76 -16.28 8.35
C GLU A 47 1.76 -15.14 8.63
N ASP A 48 2.92 -15.20 7.98
CA ASP A 48 4.00 -14.21 8.02
C ASP A 48 3.64 -12.84 7.39
N GLU A 49 2.45 -12.70 6.79
CA GLU A 49 1.97 -11.44 6.25
C GLU A 49 1.48 -10.47 7.34
N LEU A 50 1.18 -10.95 8.55
CA LEU A 50 0.74 -10.08 9.65
C LEU A 50 1.86 -9.12 10.10
N ILE A 51 1.46 -7.91 10.45
CA ILE A 51 2.28 -6.94 11.15
C ILE A 51 2.51 -7.45 12.57
N THR A 52 3.77 -7.70 12.90
CA THR A 52 4.20 -8.17 14.22
C THR A 52 4.47 -7.01 15.17
N GLU A 53 4.46 -7.28 16.46
CA GLU A 53 4.81 -6.28 17.49
C GLU A 53 6.24 -5.73 17.34
N PRO A 54 7.29 -6.53 17.05
CA PRO A 54 8.61 -5.98 16.76
C PRO A 54 8.63 -5.03 15.54
N MET A 55 7.84 -5.32 14.51
CA MET A 55 7.74 -4.44 13.34
C MET A 55 7.08 -3.10 13.68
N GLU A 56 5.98 -3.15 14.45
CA GLU A 56 5.31 -1.96 14.97
C GLU A 56 6.25 -1.11 15.83
N ALA A 57 6.93 -1.73 16.79
CA ALA A 57 7.88 -1.05 17.67
C ALA A 57 9.04 -0.41 16.89
N ALA A 58 9.62 -1.12 15.91
CA ALA A 58 10.67 -0.59 15.06
C ALA A 58 10.19 0.58 14.19
N ALA A 59 8.95 0.54 13.69
CA ALA A 59 8.38 1.62 12.89
C ALA A 59 8.20 2.89 13.73
N ILE A 60 7.66 2.75 14.94
CA ILE A 60 7.46 3.83 15.92
C ILE A 60 8.80 4.42 16.36
N ALA A 61 9.78 3.58 16.71
CA ALA A 61 11.10 4.02 17.18
C ALA A 61 11.86 4.85 16.15
N GLY A 62 11.55 4.69 14.86
CA GLY A 62 12.13 5.50 13.79
C GLY A 62 11.62 6.94 13.69
N GLY A 63 10.64 7.35 14.51
CA GLY A 63 10.18 8.73 14.62
C GLY A 63 9.30 9.22 13.46
N PRO A 64 9.18 10.55 13.26
CA PRO A 64 8.32 11.13 12.23
C PRO A 64 8.70 10.69 10.80
N ALA A 65 7.74 10.80 9.87
CA ALA A 65 7.95 10.64 8.43
C ALA A 65 7.09 11.68 7.68
N ASP A 66 7.48 12.05 6.45
CA ASP A 66 6.64 12.89 5.59
C ASP A 66 5.51 12.07 4.94
N LEU A 67 5.87 10.87 4.48
CA LEU A 67 5.01 9.94 3.76
C LEU A 67 5.04 8.58 4.45
N MET A 68 3.85 8.01 4.67
CA MET A 68 3.70 6.64 5.14
C MET A 68 2.98 5.79 4.08
N LEU A 69 3.57 4.64 3.76
CA LEU A 69 3.03 3.67 2.81
C LEU A 69 2.74 2.36 3.55
N THR A 70 1.48 1.95 3.59
CA THR A 70 1.07 0.67 4.18
C THR A 70 0.33 -0.20 3.18
N HIS A 71 0.33 -1.50 3.44
CA HIS A 71 -0.58 -2.38 2.70
C HIS A 71 -1.97 -2.32 3.34
N GLU A 72 -2.06 -2.61 4.64
CA GLU A 72 -3.28 -2.54 5.44
C GLU A 72 -3.74 -1.10 5.72
N SER A 73 -5.06 -0.90 5.86
CA SER A 73 -5.66 0.40 6.17
C SER A 73 -5.46 0.80 7.64
N PRO A 74 -5.33 2.10 8.00
CA PRO A 74 -5.46 2.51 9.40
C PRO A 74 -6.88 2.24 9.95
N ALA A 75 -7.03 2.19 11.27
CA ALA A 75 -8.34 2.08 11.92
C ALA A 75 -9.23 3.29 11.58
N ILE A 76 -8.66 4.49 11.61
CA ILE A 76 -9.29 5.73 11.13
C ILE A 76 -9.03 5.85 9.62
N ALA A 77 -9.76 5.03 8.87
CA ALA A 77 -9.65 4.94 7.42
C ALA A 77 -10.48 6.02 6.70
N VAL A 78 -10.35 6.09 5.38
CA VAL A 78 -11.23 6.90 4.51
C VAL A 78 -12.69 6.40 4.62
N PRO A 79 -13.70 7.28 4.43
CA PRO A 79 -15.12 6.91 4.57
C PRO A 79 -15.55 5.71 3.70
N GLU A 80 -14.97 5.56 2.51
CA GLU A 80 -15.26 4.45 1.60
C GLU A 80 -14.88 3.10 2.20
N VAL A 81 -13.73 3.02 2.84
CA VAL A 81 -13.24 1.81 3.53
C VAL A 81 -14.12 1.52 4.74
N GLN A 82 -14.49 2.55 5.51
CA GLN A 82 -15.39 2.38 6.65
C GLN A 82 -16.75 1.82 6.21
N ARG A 83 -17.32 2.35 5.13
CA ARG A 83 -18.58 1.82 4.56
C ARG A 83 -18.43 0.38 4.07
N LEU A 84 -17.33 0.05 3.38
CA LEU A 84 -17.05 -1.31 2.91
C LEU A 84 -17.05 -2.31 4.08
N LEU A 85 -16.34 -1.99 5.16
CA LEU A 85 -16.19 -2.86 6.31
C LEU A 85 -17.49 -2.99 7.12
N THR A 86 -18.25 -1.90 7.26
CA THR A 86 -19.55 -1.91 7.95
C THR A 86 -20.60 -2.70 7.19
N ASN A 87 -20.68 -2.50 5.86
CA ASN A 87 -21.69 -3.16 5.04
C ASN A 87 -21.33 -4.62 4.74
N ASN A 88 -20.04 -4.97 4.85
CA ASN A 88 -19.50 -6.30 4.58
C ASN A 88 -20.12 -6.97 3.33
N PRO A 89 -20.10 -6.34 2.14
CA PRO A 89 -20.82 -6.83 0.97
C PRO A 89 -20.26 -8.15 0.41
N HIS A 90 -19.16 -8.64 0.97
CA HIS A 90 -18.50 -9.88 0.60
C HIS A 90 -18.70 -10.98 1.64
N ASP A 91 -19.55 -10.75 2.65
CA ASP A 91 -19.86 -11.71 3.72
C ASP A 91 -18.60 -12.30 4.37
N PHE A 92 -17.60 -11.45 4.62
CA PHE A 92 -16.40 -11.86 5.33
C PHE A 92 -16.76 -12.36 6.73
N ARG A 93 -16.09 -13.44 7.15
CA ARG A 93 -16.36 -14.05 8.46
C ARG A 93 -15.98 -13.09 9.59
N PRO A 94 -16.74 -13.05 10.70
CA PRO A 94 -16.44 -12.17 11.84
C PRO A 94 -15.02 -12.32 12.37
N GLU A 95 -14.47 -13.53 12.40
CA GLU A 95 -13.11 -13.78 12.88
C GLU A 95 -12.06 -13.14 11.95
N ALA A 96 -12.29 -13.17 10.63
CA ALA A 96 -11.39 -12.53 9.67
C ALA A 96 -11.42 -11.01 9.79
N LEU A 97 -12.61 -10.44 10.00
CA LEU A 97 -12.78 -9.02 10.27
C LEU A 97 -12.12 -8.60 11.59
N ALA A 98 -12.18 -9.44 12.63
CA ALA A 98 -11.52 -9.17 13.90
C ALA A 98 -9.98 -9.16 13.77
N VAL A 99 -9.41 -10.09 12.99
CA VAL A 99 -7.97 -10.09 12.70
C VAL A 99 -7.58 -8.83 11.90
N SER A 100 -8.35 -8.46 10.89
CA SER A 100 -8.12 -7.22 10.14
C SER A 100 -8.21 -5.99 11.03
N ALA A 101 -9.25 -5.89 11.88
CA ALA A 101 -9.38 -4.80 12.84
C ALA A 101 -8.12 -4.68 13.72
N ALA A 102 -7.60 -5.79 14.25
CA ALA A 102 -6.38 -5.79 15.05
C ALA A 102 -5.14 -5.31 14.25
N GLN A 103 -5.01 -5.67 12.97
CA GLN A 103 -3.93 -5.19 12.11
C GLN A 103 -4.05 -3.69 11.80
N ARG A 104 -5.27 -3.23 11.51
CA ARG A 104 -5.57 -1.82 11.26
C ARG A 104 -5.29 -0.94 12.47
N GLU A 105 -5.53 -1.44 13.68
CA GLU A 105 -5.16 -0.78 14.94
C GLU A 105 -3.63 -0.64 15.10
N ARG A 106 -2.83 -1.63 14.67
CA ARG A 106 -1.36 -1.51 14.64
C ARG A 106 -0.94 -0.43 13.66
N VAL A 107 -1.50 -0.42 12.45
CA VAL A 107 -1.24 0.62 11.45
C VAL A 107 -1.61 2.01 11.96
N GLN A 108 -2.74 2.12 12.68
CA GLN A 108 -3.17 3.38 13.30
C GLN A 108 -2.13 3.90 14.28
N ARG A 109 -1.66 3.06 15.22
CA ARG A 109 -0.65 3.46 16.21
C ARG A 109 0.67 3.89 15.56
N VAL A 110 1.12 3.18 14.52
CA VAL A 110 2.31 3.59 13.76
C VAL A 110 2.06 4.92 13.05
N SER A 111 0.89 5.12 12.43
CA SER A 111 0.56 6.37 11.76
C SER A 111 0.49 7.54 12.74
N ASP A 112 -0.04 7.35 13.94
CA ASP A 112 -0.12 8.41 14.93
C ASP A 112 1.24 8.76 15.53
N ALA A 113 2.14 7.77 15.66
CA ALA A 113 3.52 8.02 16.10
C ALA A 113 4.40 8.65 15.01
N ALA A 114 4.26 8.21 13.75
CA ALA A 114 5.06 8.70 12.64
C ALA A 114 4.58 10.06 12.11
N LEU A 115 3.38 10.51 12.50
CA LEU A 115 2.80 11.80 12.13
C LEU A 115 2.96 12.18 10.64
N PRO A 116 2.67 11.27 9.68
CA PRO A 116 2.86 11.58 8.27
C PRO A 116 1.91 12.69 7.84
N ARG A 117 2.37 13.53 6.91
CA ARG A 117 1.50 14.47 6.19
C ARG A 117 0.60 13.75 5.20
N LEU A 118 1.12 12.67 4.59
CA LEU A 118 0.38 11.80 3.69
C LEU A 118 0.54 10.34 4.10
N HIS A 119 -0.56 9.64 4.33
CA HIS A 119 -0.62 8.19 4.57
C HIS A 119 -1.38 7.53 3.42
N MET A 120 -0.69 6.73 2.61
CA MET A 120 -1.30 5.96 1.53
C MET A 120 -1.36 4.48 1.90
N HIS A 121 -2.50 3.86 1.65
CA HIS A 121 -2.70 2.43 1.89
C HIS A 121 -3.45 1.74 0.75
N GLY A 122 -3.44 0.41 0.76
CA GLY A 122 -4.20 -0.42 -0.18
C GLY A 122 -5.14 -1.38 0.55
N HIS A 123 -5.08 -2.65 0.13
CA HIS A 123 -5.74 -3.83 0.71
C HIS A 123 -7.28 -3.87 0.59
N MET A 124 -7.96 -2.76 0.86
CA MET A 124 -9.43 -2.70 0.90
C MET A 124 -10.08 -2.61 -0.48
N HIS A 125 -9.28 -2.52 -1.56
CA HIS A 125 -9.75 -2.48 -2.95
C HIS A 125 -10.84 -1.43 -3.19
N VAL A 126 -10.67 -0.25 -2.59
CA VAL A 126 -11.57 0.87 -2.77
C VAL A 126 -10.77 2.16 -2.70
N TYR A 127 -10.95 3.02 -3.69
CA TYR A 127 -10.34 4.34 -3.67
C TYR A 127 -11.11 5.29 -2.74
N GLY A 128 -10.37 6.08 -1.97
CA GLY A 128 -10.93 7.17 -1.18
C GLY A 128 -9.82 8.11 -0.71
N LYS A 129 -10.19 9.35 -0.38
CA LYS A 129 -9.27 10.35 0.17
C LYS A 129 -9.98 11.10 1.29
N PHE A 130 -9.29 11.26 2.40
CA PHE A 130 -9.81 11.91 3.59
C PHE A 130 -8.71 12.77 4.23
N GLU A 131 -9.05 14.00 4.60
CA GLU A 131 -8.18 14.85 5.42
C GLU A 131 -8.64 14.76 6.87
N ARG A 132 -7.74 14.36 7.75
CA ARG A 132 -7.97 14.27 9.19
C ARG A 132 -7.94 15.64 9.83
N GLU A 133 -8.54 15.75 11.00
CA GLU A 133 -8.50 16.96 11.83
C GLU A 133 -7.07 17.37 12.24
N ASP A 134 -6.13 16.41 12.29
CA ASP A 134 -4.71 16.65 12.57
C ASP A 134 -3.90 17.14 11.34
N GLY A 135 -4.57 17.41 10.21
CA GLY A 135 -3.97 17.88 8.96
C GLY A 135 -3.35 16.77 8.10
N ARG A 136 -3.40 15.51 8.53
CA ARG A 136 -2.94 14.37 7.72
C ARG A 136 -3.93 14.05 6.62
N THR A 137 -3.43 13.86 5.40
CA THR A 137 -4.19 13.25 4.32
C THR A 137 -4.03 11.73 4.35
N VAL A 138 -5.14 11.00 4.33
CA VAL A 138 -5.18 9.54 4.15
C VAL A 138 -5.74 9.23 2.77
N VAL A 139 -5.06 8.36 2.01
CA VAL A 139 -5.49 7.90 0.69
C VAL A 139 -5.55 6.37 0.67
N SER A 140 -6.69 5.84 0.27
CA SER A 140 -6.86 4.42 -0.06
C SER A 140 -6.77 4.24 -1.57
N LEU A 141 -6.03 3.23 -2.04
CA LEU A 141 -5.94 2.87 -3.45
C LEU A 141 -6.85 1.67 -3.78
N ASP A 142 -7.38 1.65 -5.00
CA ASP A 142 -8.08 0.50 -5.55
C ASP A 142 -7.09 -0.60 -5.98
N ARG A 143 -7.60 -1.76 -6.40
CA ARG A 143 -6.81 -2.90 -6.88
C ARG A 143 -6.41 -2.76 -8.34
N ASP A 144 -5.41 -3.54 -8.72
CA ASP A 144 -4.94 -3.66 -10.10
C ASP A 144 -6.06 -3.75 -11.11
N THR A 145 -5.93 -3.00 -12.21
CA THR A 145 -6.87 -2.88 -13.35
C THR A 145 -8.14 -2.05 -13.11
N PHE A 146 -8.34 -1.55 -11.89
CA PHE A 146 -9.43 -0.62 -11.57
C PHE A 146 -8.92 0.82 -11.62
N ALA A 147 -9.84 1.78 -11.79
CA ALA A 147 -9.48 3.19 -11.74
C ALA A 147 -8.88 3.52 -10.36
N CYS A 148 -8.00 4.51 -10.30
CA CYS A 148 -7.43 4.97 -9.03
C CYS A 148 -6.62 3.91 -8.25
N ASN A 149 -6.15 2.84 -8.92
CA ASN A 149 -5.19 1.88 -8.34
C ASN A 149 -3.75 2.41 -8.34
N ALA A 150 -3.49 3.48 -9.09
CA ALA A 150 -2.20 4.16 -9.22
C ALA A 150 -2.44 5.65 -9.45
N GLY A 151 -1.39 6.45 -9.27
CA GLY A 151 -1.45 7.92 -9.38
C GLY A 151 -0.07 8.54 -9.52
N VAL A 152 -0.07 9.85 -9.74
CA VAL A 152 1.13 10.69 -9.67
C VAL A 152 1.15 11.36 -8.30
N LEU A 153 2.27 11.24 -7.60
CA LEU A 153 2.51 11.95 -6.34
C LEU A 153 3.49 13.09 -6.61
N ASP A 154 3.04 14.33 -6.44
CA ASP A 154 3.94 15.47 -6.33
C ASP A 154 4.59 15.45 -4.94
N LEU A 155 5.89 15.17 -4.89
CA LEU A 155 6.65 15.09 -3.65
C LEU A 155 6.91 16.46 -3.02
N ALA A 156 6.80 17.57 -3.76
CA ALA A 156 6.94 18.91 -3.18
C ALA A 156 5.71 19.24 -2.31
N GLY A 157 4.50 19.05 -2.83
CA GLY A 157 3.26 19.28 -2.09
C GLY A 157 2.75 18.10 -1.28
N LEU A 158 3.24 16.88 -1.53
CA LEU A 158 2.60 15.61 -1.16
C LEU A 158 1.15 15.53 -1.70
N ALA A 159 0.93 16.08 -2.88
CA ALA A 159 -0.35 16.06 -3.56
C ALA A 159 -0.45 14.82 -4.45
N PHE A 160 -1.43 13.96 -4.18
CA PHE A 160 -1.70 12.77 -4.98
C PHE A 160 -2.82 13.01 -6.00
N SER A 161 -2.57 12.64 -7.25
CA SER A 161 -3.55 12.65 -8.34
C SER A 161 -3.73 11.23 -8.88
N PRO A 162 -4.91 10.59 -8.72
CA PRO A 162 -5.15 9.25 -9.23
C PRO A 162 -5.16 9.24 -10.77
N LEU A 163 -4.64 8.16 -11.36
CA LEU A 163 -4.68 7.96 -12.80
C LEU A 163 -6.07 7.47 -13.24
N PRO A 164 -6.60 7.99 -14.37
CA PRO A 164 -7.83 7.49 -14.95
C PRO A 164 -7.63 6.10 -15.59
N LEU A 165 -8.70 5.32 -15.69
CA LEU A 165 -8.67 3.91 -16.13
C LEU A 165 -8.08 3.71 -17.54
N ASN A 166 -8.26 4.68 -18.44
CA ASN A 166 -7.71 4.67 -19.80
C ASN A 166 -6.18 4.69 -19.79
N GLU A 167 -5.55 5.43 -18.88
CA GLU A 167 -4.09 5.48 -18.75
C GLU A 167 -3.53 4.19 -18.16
N ILE A 168 -4.22 3.63 -17.14
CA ILE A 168 -3.87 2.35 -16.51
C ILE A 168 -3.91 1.20 -17.53
N ARG A 169 -4.94 1.16 -18.40
CA ARG A 169 -5.07 0.15 -19.47
C ARG A 169 -4.13 0.40 -20.65
N GLY A 170 -3.87 1.66 -20.99
CA GLY A 170 -2.97 2.07 -22.08
C GLY A 170 -1.51 1.69 -21.82
N GLY A 171 -1.05 1.79 -20.58
CA GLY A 171 0.32 1.39 -20.17
C GLY A 171 0.61 -0.09 -20.43
N ARG A 172 -0.34 -0.99 -20.13
CA ARG A 172 -0.19 -2.43 -20.39
C ARG A 172 -0.05 -2.76 -21.88
N ARG A 173 -0.76 -2.04 -22.77
CA ARG A 173 -0.64 -2.25 -24.23
C ARG A 173 0.74 -1.82 -24.75
N ARG A 174 1.28 -0.71 -24.24
CA ARG A 174 2.61 -0.19 -24.65
C ARG A 174 3.75 -1.09 -24.19
N TYR A 175 3.68 -1.65 -22.98
CA TYR A 175 4.67 -2.62 -22.48
C TYR A 175 4.68 -3.91 -23.32
N LYS A 176 3.50 -4.45 -23.65
CA LYS A 176 3.38 -5.68 -24.44
C LYS A 176 3.94 -5.50 -25.87
N HIS A 177 3.67 -4.36 -26.49
CA HIS A 177 4.21 -4.04 -27.82
C HIS A 177 5.75 -3.88 -27.82
N ARG A 178 6.34 -3.43 -26.71
CA ARG A 178 7.80 -3.27 -26.58
C ARG A 178 8.50 -4.60 -26.26
N ALA A 179 7.82 -5.52 -25.57
CA ALA A 179 8.33 -6.88 -25.32
C ALA A 179 8.28 -7.79 -26.56
N ASP A 180 7.28 -7.60 -27.45
CA ASP A 180 7.18 -8.34 -28.72
C ASP A 180 8.17 -7.81 -29.80
N GLN A 181 8.70 -6.59 -29.63
CA GLN A 181 9.76 -6.04 -30.47
C GLN A 181 11.12 -6.26 -29.79
N GLY A 182 11.63 -7.50 -29.87
CA GLY A 182 12.91 -7.88 -29.28
C GLY A 182 14.04 -6.91 -29.62
N ASP A 183 14.70 -6.38 -28.59
CA ASP A 183 15.91 -5.57 -28.71
C ASP A 183 17.06 -6.44 -29.23
N GLY A 184 17.21 -6.49 -30.55
CA GLY A 184 18.44 -6.89 -31.22
C GLY A 184 19.50 -5.81 -31.09
N ALA A 185 20.10 -5.66 -29.91
CA ALA A 185 21.31 -4.86 -29.74
C ALA A 185 22.52 -5.67 -30.23
N VAL A 186 22.90 -5.44 -31.49
CA VAL A 186 24.16 -5.93 -32.06
C VAL A 186 25.32 -5.20 -31.36
N VAL A 187 26.05 -5.92 -30.53
CA VAL A 187 27.38 -5.50 -30.04
C VAL A 187 28.35 -5.62 -31.20
N ARG A 188 28.94 -4.51 -31.65
CA ARG A 188 30.11 -4.54 -32.53
C ARG A 188 31.36 -4.30 -31.67
N SER A 189 32.31 -5.23 -31.81
CA SER A 189 33.67 -5.26 -31.27
C SER A 189 34.53 -4.11 -31.74
#